data_AF-A0AA39MIR7-F1
#
_entry.id   AF-A0AA39MIR7-F1
#
_cell.length_a   1.000
_cell.length_b   1.000
_cell.length_c   1.000
_cell.angle_alpha   90.00
_cell.angle_beta   90.00
_cell.angle_gamma   90.00
#
_symmetry.space_group_name_H-M   'P 1'
#
loop_
_entity.id
_entity.type
_entity.pdbx_description
1 polymer ?
#
loop_
_entity_poly.entity_id
_entity_poly.type
_entity_poly.pdbx_seq_one_letter_code
_entity_poly.pdbx_strand_id
1 'polypeptide(L)'
;MAPLPSMSHLLSTLSISHRSFFESLKYLAHRLADVSSSTAFLINPACRLAGSFGKRTWATTNSFGFVLADARYSIRTGLEYKDFYRVFCNVVTQCRLARELVPAIEAQLIRDEALLISKLRGLYGQETFFRFTKHHLGLWSTRVDLLDDIPDIISSIWQSCLTIMECLDYIERYSRILLARFQDKGWVSRHRGLPELRWCLECVNDSVLQTLSGLRMESSWTDYLPSWVISYPVRFLNFISFTQAENLRNASHWNVLLRRARLGYLRRRAVPGWPV
;
A
#
# COMPACT_ATOMS: atom_id res chain seq x y z
N MET A 1 -27.91 17.25 0.58
CA MET A 1 -26.62 16.97 -0.09
C MET A 1 -25.53 17.58 0.76
N ALA A 2 -24.50 16.81 1.14
CA ALA A 2 -23.35 17.37 1.85
C ALA A 2 -22.62 18.39 0.96
N PRO A 3 -22.07 19.48 1.52
CA PRO A 3 -21.31 20.46 0.74
C PRO A 3 -20.08 19.79 0.10
N LEU A 4 -19.73 20.21 -1.11
CA LEU A 4 -18.52 19.73 -1.78
C LEU A 4 -17.29 20.38 -1.12
N PRO A 5 -16.23 19.61 -0.84
CA PRO A 5 -14.98 20.15 -0.28
C PRO A 5 -14.30 21.05 -1.30
N SER A 6 -13.60 22.10 -0.87
CA SER A 6 -12.85 22.95 -1.81
C SER A 6 -11.85 22.12 -2.62
N MET A 7 -11.64 22.50 -3.88
CA MET A 7 -10.74 21.78 -4.77
C MET A 7 -9.28 21.78 -4.27
N SER A 8 -8.84 22.86 -3.63
CA SER A 8 -7.52 22.94 -3.01
C SER A 8 -7.36 21.94 -1.86
N HIS A 9 -8.37 21.83 -0.99
CA HIS A 9 -8.38 20.83 0.07
C HIS A 9 -8.38 19.42 -0.50
N LEU A 10 -9.24 19.16 -1.48
CA LEU A 10 -9.36 17.87 -2.16
C LEU A 10 -8.03 17.41 -2.77
N LEU A 11 -7.36 18.28 -3.54
CA LEU A 11 -6.10 17.95 -4.20
C LEU A 11 -4.96 17.77 -3.18
N SER A 12 -4.91 18.58 -2.13
CA SER A 12 -3.95 18.42 -1.04
C SER A 12 -4.13 17.09 -0.31
N THR A 13 -5.36 16.78 0.10
CA THR A 13 -5.72 15.51 0.75
C THR A 13 -5.40 14.31 -0.14
N LEU A 14 -5.71 14.39 -1.43
CA LEU A 14 -5.34 13.35 -2.40
C LEU A 14 -3.82 13.15 -2.46
N SER A 15 -3.05 14.24 -2.57
CA SER A 15 -1.59 14.17 -2.65
C SER A 15 -0.97 13.58 -1.38
N ILE A 16 -1.42 14.02 -0.20
CA ILE A 16 -0.91 13.55 1.09
C ILE A 16 -1.24 12.07 1.28
N SER A 17 -2.50 11.69 1.03
CA SER A 17 -2.95 10.31 1.21
C SER A 17 -2.30 9.36 0.21
N HIS A 18 -2.13 9.80 -1.05
CA HIS A 18 -1.39 9.04 -2.05
C HIS A 18 0.05 8.81 -1.60
N ARG A 19 0.76 9.85 -1.15
CA ARG A 19 2.12 9.68 -0.64
C ARG A 19 2.16 8.74 0.57
N SER A 20 1.29 8.94 1.55
CA SER A 20 1.18 8.09 2.74
C SER A 20 0.97 6.62 2.37
N PHE A 21 0.06 6.34 1.44
CA PHE A 21 -0.23 4.99 0.97
C PHE A 21 1.01 4.26 0.44
N PHE A 22 1.76 4.87 -0.48
CA PHE A 22 2.96 4.23 -1.07
C PHE A 22 4.14 4.20 -0.09
N GLU A 23 4.33 5.24 0.72
CA GLU A 23 5.42 5.26 1.70
C GLU A 23 5.21 4.25 2.83
N SER A 24 3.98 4.04 3.31
CA SER A 24 3.68 2.99 4.28
C SER A 24 3.91 1.58 3.71
N LEU A 25 3.56 1.36 2.44
CA LEU A 25 3.87 0.09 1.74
C LEU A 25 5.37 -0.14 1.57
N LYS A 26 6.13 0.90 1.17
CA LYS A 26 7.60 0.82 1.11
C LYS A 26 8.20 0.55 2.47
N TYR A 27 7.75 1.27 3.49
CA TYR A 27 8.22 1.10 4.85
C TYR A 27 8.02 -0.35 5.29
N LEU A 28 6.82 -0.91 5.08
CA LEU A 28 6.56 -2.32 5.34
C LEU A 28 7.54 -3.23 4.58
N ALA A 29 7.69 -3.03 3.27
CA ALA A 29 8.59 -3.83 2.44
C ALA A 29 10.05 -3.81 2.93
N HIS A 30 10.55 -2.63 3.30
CA HIS A 30 11.91 -2.44 3.82
C HIS A 30 12.08 -3.14 5.16
N ARG A 31 11.14 -2.96 6.09
CA ARG A 31 11.19 -3.59 7.41
C ARG A 31 11.11 -5.11 7.32
N LEU A 32 10.30 -5.64 6.40
CA LEU A 32 10.26 -7.08 6.14
C LEU A 32 11.58 -7.58 5.56
N ALA A 33 12.21 -6.81 4.66
CA ALA A 33 13.51 -7.15 4.10
C ALA A 33 14.60 -7.21 5.18
N ASP A 34 14.61 -6.27 6.12
CA ASP A 34 15.53 -6.24 7.26
C ASP A 34 15.44 -7.50 8.13
N VAL A 35 14.27 -8.14 8.19
CA VAL A 35 14.09 -9.43 8.87
C VAL A 35 14.54 -10.59 7.97
N SER A 36 14.06 -10.64 6.73
CA SER A 36 14.49 -11.58 5.70
C SER A 36 13.93 -11.19 4.34
N SER A 37 14.75 -11.30 3.29
CA SER A 37 14.31 -11.14 1.91
C SER A 37 13.11 -12.03 1.56
N SER A 38 13.03 -13.26 2.10
CA SER A 38 11.90 -14.18 1.85
C SER A 38 10.57 -13.65 2.38
N THR A 39 10.62 -12.90 3.48
CA THR A 39 9.43 -12.34 4.13
C THR A 39 8.93 -11.10 3.36
N ALA A 40 9.84 -10.31 2.81
CA ALA A 40 9.47 -9.17 1.96
C ALA A 40 8.64 -9.60 0.74
N PHE A 41 8.95 -10.74 0.11
CA PHE A 41 8.18 -11.22 -1.06
C PHE A 41 6.71 -11.54 -0.76
N LEU A 42 6.32 -11.70 0.51
CA LEU A 42 4.96 -12.05 0.89
C LEU A 42 3.94 -10.94 0.56
N ILE A 43 4.36 -9.67 0.60
CA ILE A 43 3.48 -8.52 0.32
C ILE A 43 3.43 -8.12 -1.17
N ASN A 44 4.12 -8.86 -2.05
CA ASN A 44 4.12 -8.59 -3.50
C ASN A 44 2.70 -8.48 -4.10
N PRO A 45 1.72 -9.34 -3.72
CA PRO A 45 0.35 -9.18 -4.20
C PRO A 45 -0.27 -7.82 -3.82
N ALA A 46 -0.10 -7.36 -2.58
CA ALA A 46 -0.54 -6.03 -2.16
C ALA A 46 0.15 -4.91 -2.95
N CYS A 47 1.47 -4.99 -3.17
CA CYS A 47 2.22 -4.02 -3.97
C CYS A 47 1.71 -3.94 -5.42
N ARG A 48 1.32 -5.06 -6.04
CA ARG A 48 0.75 -5.08 -7.40
C ARG A 48 -0.62 -4.42 -7.47
N LEU A 49 -1.47 -4.68 -6.47
CA LEU A 49 -2.78 -4.03 -6.36
C LEU A 49 -2.60 -2.52 -6.13
N ALA A 50 -1.69 -2.13 -5.25
CA ALA A 50 -1.32 -0.75 -4.98
C ALA A 50 -0.83 -0.01 -6.24
N GLY A 51 0.08 -0.62 -7.02
CA GLY A 51 0.53 -0.03 -8.29
C GLY A 51 -0.59 0.11 -9.31
N SER A 52 -1.52 -0.86 -9.37
CA SER A 52 -2.71 -0.76 -10.23
C SER A 52 -3.63 0.37 -9.78
N PHE A 53 -3.84 0.51 -8.47
CA PHE A 53 -4.66 1.57 -7.89
C PHE A 53 -4.04 2.95 -8.13
N GLY A 54 -2.74 3.14 -7.88
CA GLY A 54 -2.02 4.38 -8.18
C GLY A 54 -2.13 4.79 -9.64
N LYS A 55 -2.04 3.83 -10.57
CA LYS A 55 -2.26 4.10 -12.00
C LYS A 55 -3.65 4.65 -12.29
N ARG A 56 -4.70 4.09 -11.65
CA ARG A 56 -6.07 4.60 -11.79
C ARG A 56 -6.23 5.97 -11.15
N THR A 57 -5.69 6.19 -9.96
CA THR A 57 -5.70 7.49 -9.27
C THR A 57 -5.10 8.58 -10.15
N TRP A 58 -3.88 8.36 -10.67
CA TRP A 58 -3.24 9.29 -11.58
C TRP A 58 -4.06 9.51 -12.86
N ALA A 59 -4.57 8.44 -13.48
CA ALA A 59 -5.33 8.54 -14.72
C ALA A 59 -6.66 9.30 -14.54
N THR A 60 -7.33 9.13 -13.40
CA THR A 60 -8.51 9.90 -13.03
C THR A 60 -8.17 11.38 -12.89
N THR A 61 -7.14 11.73 -12.11
CA THR A 61 -6.73 13.12 -11.88
C THR A 61 -6.27 13.80 -13.17
N ASN A 62 -5.56 13.07 -14.04
CA ASN A 62 -5.12 13.57 -15.33
C ASN A 62 -6.29 13.82 -16.28
N SER A 63 -7.24 12.88 -16.33
CA SER A 63 -8.48 13.05 -17.10
C SER A 63 -9.28 14.26 -16.60
N PHE A 64 -9.32 14.48 -15.29
CA PHE A 64 -9.97 15.66 -14.72
C PHE A 64 -9.29 16.97 -15.13
N GLY A 65 -7.96 17.01 -15.19
CA GLY A 65 -7.22 18.15 -15.75
C GLY A 65 -7.62 18.48 -17.19
N PHE A 66 -7.84 17.47 -18.02
CA PHE A 66 -8.37 17.65 -19.38
C PHE A 66 -9.83 18.16 -19.38
N VAL A 67 -10.70 17.69 -18.48
CA VAL A 67 -12.07 18.24 -18.34
C VAL A 67 -12.03 19.74 -18.06
N LEU A 68 -11.13 20.18 -17.17
CA LEU A 68 -10.94 21.59 -16.84
C LEU A 68 -10.37 22.39 -18.02
N ALA A 69 -9.43 21.82 -18.77
CA ALA A 69 -8.86 22.45 -19.96
C ALA A 69 -9.94 22.68 -21.04
N ASP A 70 -10.79 21.68 -21.27
CA ASP A 70 -11.88 21.75 -22.26
C ASP A 70 -12.97 22.74 -21.81
N ALA A 71 -13.29 22.76 -20.51
CA ALA A 71 -14.18 23.77 -19.92
C ALA A 71 -13.65 25.19 -20.18
N ARG A 72 -12.36 25.42 -19.91
CA ARG A 72 -11.70 26.72 -20.15
C ARG A 72 -11.76 27.10 -21.63
N TYR A 73 -11.49 26.16 -22.53
CA TYR A 73 -11.57 26.40 -23.97
C TYR A 73 -12.98 26.77 -24.44
N SER A 74 -14.00 26.08 -23.91
CA SER A 74 -15.40 26.32 -24.22
C SER A 74 -15.84 27.72 -23.76
N ILE A 75 -15.44 28.17 -22.56
CA ILE A 75 -15.70 29.54 -22.09
C ILE A 75 -15.00 30.58 -22.97
N ARG A 76 -13.77 30.31 -23.42
CA ARG A 76 -12.99 31.23 -24.25
C ARG A 76 -13.60 31.41 -25.64
N THR A 77 -13.99 30.31 -26.27
CA THR A 77 -14.39 30.31 -27.70
C THR A 77 -15.89 30.36 -27.91
N GLY A 78 -16.69 29.91 -26.94
CA GLY A 78 -18.12 29.68 -27.08
C GLY A 78 -18.47 28.47 -27.94
N LEU A 79 -17.47 27.67 -28.36
CA LEU A 79 -17.67 26.46 -29.14
C LEU A 79 -17.86 25.26 -28.22
N GLU A 80 -18.82 24.41 -28.58
CA GLU A 80 -19.04 23.12 -27.94
C GLU A 80 -17.89 22.18 -28.34
N TYR A 81 -17.04 21.82 -27.37
CA TYR A 81 -15.91 20.94 -27.64
C TYR A 81 -16.39 19.48 -27.65
N LYS A 82 -16.39 18.86 -28.83
CA LYS A 82 -16.91 17.49 -29.05
C LYS A 82 -16.22 16.42 -28.19
N ASP A 83 -15.00 16.67 -27.73
CA ASP A 83 -14.23 15.71 -26.93
C ASP A 83 -14.47 15.81 -25.42
N PHE A 84 -15.21 16.83 -24.94
CA PHE A 84 -15.47 17.03 -23.50
C PHE A 84 -16.11 15.79 -22.86
N TYR A 85 -17.11 15.21 -23.53
CA TYR A 85 -17.80 14.01 -23.05
C TYR A 85 -16.86 12.80 -22.98
N ARG A 86 -15.96 12.63 -23.96
CA ARG A 86 -14.98 11.53 -23.98
C ARG A 86 -14.05 11.60 -22.77
N VAL A 87 -13.54 12.78 -22.46
CA VAL A 87 -12.65 12.98 -21.30
C VAL A 87 -13.39 12.77 -19.99
N PHE A 88 -14.63 13.25 -19.87
CA PHE A 88 -15.49 12.96 -18.72
C PHE A 88 -15.71 11.45 -18.55
N CYS A 89 -16.03 10.72 -19.62
CA CYS A 89 -16.19 9.26 -19.58
C CYS A 89 -14.92 8.55 -19.10
N ASN A 90 -13.74 9.08 -19.42
CA ASN A 90 -12.49 8.57 -18.90
C ASN A 90 -12.39 8.74 -17.38
N VAL A 91 -12.73 9.91 -16.82
CA VAL A 91 -12.78 10.12 -15.36
C VAL A 91 -13.67 9.06 -14.69
N VAL A 92 -14.91 8.91 -15.16
CA VAL A 92 -15.87 7.95 -14.59
C VAL A 92 -15.36 6.51 -14.69
N THR A 93 -14.78 6.16 -15.84
CA THR A 93 -14.23 4.81 -16.07
C THR A 93 -13.07 4.52 -15.13
N GLN A 94 -12.12 5.44 -14.99
CA GLN A 94 -10.97 5.24 -14.11
C GLN A 94 -11.38 5.22 -12.63
N CYS A 95 -12.32 6.07 -12.20
CA CYS A 95 -12.88 6.01 -10.85
C CYS A 95 -13.56 4.66 -10.57
N ARG A 96 -14.37 4.15 -11.50
CA ARG A 96 -15.00 2.82 -11.36
C ARG A 96 -13.96 1.72 -11.21
N LEU A 97 -12.95 1.70 -12.07
CA LEU A 97 -11.87 0.72 -12.00
C LEU A 97 -11.06 0.83 -10.70
N ALA A 98 -10.83 2.05 -10.19
CA ALA A 98 -10.20 2.26 -8.89
C ALA A 98 -11.06 1.69 -7.75
N ARG A 99 -12.37 1.96 -7.78
CA ARG A 99 -13.34 1.49 -6.79
C ARG A 99 -13.42 -0.05 -6.75
N GLU A 100 -13.34 -0.71 -7.89
CA GLU A 100 -13.31 -2.18 -8.00
C GLU A 100 -12.04 -2.79 -7.37
N LEU A 101 -10.93 -2.04 -7.28
CA LEU A 101 -9.70 -2.51 -6.63
C LEU A 101 -9.76 -2.41 -5.11
N VAL A 102 -10.58 -1.51 -4.53
CA VAL A 102 -10.61 -1.26 -3.09
C VAL A 102 -10.91 -2.53 -2.27
N PRO A 103 -11.95 -3.34 -2.59
CA PRO A 103 -12.20 -4.59 -1.86
C PRO A 103 -11.07 -5.63 -2.04
N ALA A 104 -10.42 -5.65 -3.21
CA ALA A 104 -9.32 -6.56 -3.47
C ALA A 104 -8.08 -6.19 -2.63
N ILE A 105 -7.82 -4.88 -2.47
CA ILE A 105 -6.77 -4.34 -1.59
C ILE A 105 -7.07 -4.71 -0.14
N GLU A 106 -8.28 -4.44 0.35
CA GLU A 106 -8.69 -4.77 1.72
C GLU A 106 -8.48 -6.25 2.03
N ALA A 107 -9.03 -7.13 1.18
CA ALA A 107 -8.92 -8.56 1.37
C ALA A 107 -7.46 -9.05 1.31
N GLN A 108 -6.61 -8.41 0.49
CA GLN A 108 -5.20 -8.74 0.43
C GLN A 108 -4.44 -8.27 1.67
N LEU A 109 -4.71 -7.05 2.16
CA LEU A 109 -4.10 -6.52 3.37
C LEU A 109 -4.41 -7.38 4.60
N ILE A 110 -5.68 -7.82 4.75
CA ILE A 110 -6.08 -8.73 5.84
C ILE A 110 -5.32 -10.07 5.75
N ARG A 111 -5.19 -10.62 4.54
CA ARG A 111 -4.43 -11.87 4.31
C ARG A 111 -2.95 -11.69 4.63
N ASP A 112 -2.37 -10.60 4.16
CA ASP A 112 -0.95 -10.30 4.33
C ASP A 112 -0.65 -10.08 5.81
N GLU A 113 -1.47 -9.33 6.55
CA GLU A 113 -1.33 -9.16 7.99
C GLU A 113 -1.28 -10.50 8.73
N ALA A 114 -2.29 -11.37 8.53
CA ALA A 114 -2.34 -12.68 9.18
C ALA A 114 -1.12 -13.56 8.82
N LEU A 115 -0.71 -13.54 7.55
CA LEU A 115 0.43 -14.30 7.05
C LEU A 115 1.75 -13.79 7.64
N LEU A 116 1.94 -12.47 7.71
CA LEU A 116 3.13 -11.84 8.25
C LEU A 116 3.25 -12.11 9.75
N ILE A 117 2.18 -11.93 10.52
CA ILE A 117 2.15 -12.26 11.96
C ILE A 117 2.52 -13.73 12.16
N SER A 118 1.91 -14.64 11.41
CA SER A 118 2.19 -16.08 11.46
C SER A 118 3.67 -16.39 11.17
N LYS A 119 4.26 -15.76 10.16
CA LYS A 119 5.65 -16.00 9.74
C LYS A 119 6.68 -15.37 10.66
N LEU A 120 6.37 -14.22 11.25
CA LEU A 120 7.27 -13.48 12.13
C LEU A 120 7.20 -13.99 13.58
N ARG A 121 6.08 -14.60 13.98
CA ARG A 121 5.98 -15.32 15.26
C ARG A 121 7.00 -16.46 15.28
N GLY A 122 8.04 -16.26 16.08
CA GLY A 122 9.06 -17.27 16.33
C GLY A 122 8.60 -18.30 17.37
N LEU A 123 9.55 -19.04 17.92
CA LEU A 123 9.27 -19.87 19.09
C LEU A 123 8.83 -18.99 20.26
N TYR A 124 7.75 -19.40 20.95
CA TYR A 124 7.16 -18.65 22.06
C TYR A 124 8.22 -18.16 23.07
N GLY A 125 9.12 -19.04 23.52
CA GLY A 125 10.18 -18.68 24.46
C GLY A 125 11.17 -17.64 23.94
N GLN A 126 11.47 -17.62 22.64
CA GLN A 126 12.33 -16.58 22.04
C GLN A 126 11.61 -15.24 22.01
N GLU A 127 10.33 -15.22 21.67
CA GLU A 127 9.55 -13.97 21.67
C GLU A 127 9.43 -13.40 23.08
N THR A 128 9.09 -14.24 24.08
CA THR A 128 9.05 -13.83 25.49
C THR A 128 10.39 -13.26 25.95
N PHE A 129 11.50 -13.90 25.56
CA PHE A 129 12.84 -13.41 25.88
C PHE A 129 13.11 -12.03 25.25
N PHE A 130 12.85 -11.85 23.95
CA PHE A 130 13.08 -10.57 23.30
C PHE A 130 12.18 -9.45 23.83
N ARG A 131 10.91 -9.74 24.15
CA ARG A 131 10.01 -8.79 24.80
C ARG A 131 10.50 -8.41 26.20
N PHE A 132 10.99 -9.38 26.98
CA PHE A 132 11.59 -9.14 28.29
C PHE A 132 12.82 -8.23 28.18
N THR A 133 13.74 -8.53 27.26
CA THR A 133 14.95 -7.70 27.07
C THR A 133 14.62 -6.31 26.55
N LYS A 134 13.61 -6.16 25.68
CA LYS A 134 13.12 -4.85 25.23
C LYS A 134 12.59 -4.03 26.39
N HIS A 135 11.74 -4.63 27.23
CA HIS A 135 11.09 -3.90 28.31
C HIS A 135 12.03 -3.56 29.47
N HIS A 136 12.92 -4.48 29.86
CA HIS A 136 13.74 -4.31 31.06
C HIS A 136 15.16 -3.83 30.77
N LEU A 137 15.70 -4.09 29.58
CA LEU A 137 17.08 -3.76 29.22
C LEU A 137 17.17 -2.72 28.08
N GLY A 138 16.03 -2.30 27.52
CA GLY A 138 16.00 -1.36 26.38
C GLY A 138 16.61 -1.95 25.09
N LEU A 139 16.72 -3.28 24.98
CA LEU A 139 17.30 -3.94 23.81
C LEU A 139 16.26 -4.12 22.70
N TRP A 140 16.60 -3.69 21.49
CA TRP A 140 15.69 -3.69 20.35
C TRP A 140 15.76 -5.01 19.59
N SER A 141 14.65 -5.41 18.99
CA SER A 141 14.59 -6.58 18.13
C SER A 141 13.74 -6.23 16.92
N THR A 142 14.38 -6.04 15.76
CA THR A 142 13.72 -5.66 14.50
C THR A 142 12.50 -6.53 14.20
N ARG A 143 12.57 -7.84 14.53
CA ARG A 143 11.46 -8.77 14.36
C ARG A 143 10.29 -8.48 15.31
N VAL A 144 10.55 -8.23 16.59
CA VAL A 144 9.49 -7.96 17.58
C VAL A 144 8.89 -6.56 17.36
N ASP A 145 9.74 -5.57 17.07
CA ASP A 145 9.30 -4.21 16.75
C ASP A 145 8.38 -4.21 15.51
N LEU A 146 8.79 -4.90 14.44
CA LEU A 146 7.95 -5.06 13.26
C LEU A 146 6.64 -5.83 13.55
N LEU A 147 6.69 -6.85 14.41
CA LEU A 147 5.50 -7.62 14.77
C LEU A 147 4.48 -6.77 15.53
N ASP A 148 4.95 -5.85 16.37
CA ASP A 148 4.11 -4.88 17.07
C ASP A 148 3.58 -3.79 16.10
N ASP A 149 4.37 -3.36 15.12
CA ASP A 149 4.02 -2.27 14.18
C ASP A 149 3.07 -2.70 13.03
N ILE A 150 3.03 -3.98 12.65
CA ILE A 150 2.29 -4.46 11.47
C ILE A 150 0.81 -4.00 11.44
N PRO A 151 0.01 -4.16 12.50
CA PRO A 151 -1.40 -3.75 12.47
C PRO A 151 -1.57 -2.26 12.18
N ASP A 152 -0.71 -1.42 12.75
CA ASP A 152 -0.75 0.03 12.57
C ASP A 152 -0.34 0.43 11.15
N ILE A 153 0.70 -0.22 10.60
CA ILE A 153 1.15 0.01 9.22
C ILE A 153 0.05 -0.40 8.22
N ILE A 154 -0.53 -1.59 8.39
CA ILE A 154 -1.61 -2.09 7.53
C ILE A 154 -2.84 -1.18 7.62
N SER A 155 -3.20 -0.74 8.83
CA SER A 155 -4.28 0.23 9.06
C SER A 155 -4.00 1.55 8.37
N SER A 156 -2.77 2.07 8.44
CA SER A 156 -2.36 3.30 7.76
C SER A 156 -2.50 3.21 6.24
N ILE A 157 -2.09 2.08 5.64
CA ILE A 157 -2.26 1.80 4.21
C ILE A 157 -3.74 1.78 3.86
N TRP A 158 -4.55 1.07 4.64
CA TRP A 158 -5.98 0.96 4.39
C TRP A 158 -6.72 2.30 4.47
N GLN A 159 -6.46 3.08 5.53
CA GLN A 159 -7.06 4.41 5.68
C GLN A 159 -6.66 5.34 4.54
N SER A 160 -5.39 5.33 4.14
CA SER A 160 -4.92 6.12 3.00
C SER A 160 -5.61 5.71 1.69
N CYS A 161 -5.84 4.41 1.48
CA CYS A 161 -6.59 3.89 0.34
C CYS A 161 -8.03 4.42 0.30
N LEU A 162 -8.73 4.39 1.44
CA LEU A 162 -10.09 4.90 1.56
C LEU A 162 -10.16 6.40 1.27
N THR A 163 -9.25 7.20 1.84
CA THR A 163 -9.19 8.64 1.62
C THR A 163 -8.90 8.99 0.16
N ILE A 164 -8.01 8.25 -0.51
CA ILE A 164 -7.77 8.42 -1.94
C ILE A 164 -9.06 8.17 -2.72
N MET A 165 -9.77 7.06 -2.44
CA MET A 165 -11.00 6.73 -3.14
C MET A 165 -12.09 7.78 -2.93
N GLU A 166 -12.24 8.29 -1.70
CA GLU A 166 -13.14 9.40 -1.41
C GLU A 166 -12.79 10.65 -2.23
N CYS A 167 -11.49 10.97 -2.35
CA CYS A 167 -11.06 12.07 -3.21
C CYS A 167 -11.44 11.85 -4.68
N LEU A 168 -11.27 10.64 -5.20
CA LEU A 168 -11.65 10.29 -6.56
C LEU A 168 -13.16 10.39 -6.78
N ASP A 169 -13.97 10.02 -5.79
CA ASP A 169 -15.43 10.19 -5.83
C ASP A 169 -15.83 11.66 -5.94
N TYR A 170 -15.13 12.54 -5.22
CA TYR A 170 -15.32 13.99 -5.35
C TYR A 170 -14.89 14.53 -6.71
N ILE A 171 -13.76 14.08 -7.26
CA ILE A 171 -13.33 14.43 -8.62
C ILE A 171 -14.40 14.01 -9.65
N GLU A 172 -14.96 12.81 -9.52
CA GLU A 172 -16.04 12.30 -10.36
C GLU A 172 -17.29 13.20 -10.28
N ARG A 173 -17.68 13.61 -9.07
CA ARG A 173 -18.81 14.53 -8.83
C ARG A 173 -18.56 15.91 -9.45
N TYR A 174 -17.36 16.48 -9.26
CA TYR A 174 -16.97 17.75 -9.89
C TYR A 174 -17.03 17.67 -11.41
N SER A 175 -16.54 16.58 -11.97
CA SER A 175 -16.57 16.33 -13.42
C SER A 175 -18.01 16.29 -13.95
N ARG A 176 -18.94 15.67 -13.22
CA ARG A 176 -20.38 15.66 -13.56
C ARG A 176 -20.99 17.06 -13.55
N ILE A 177 -20.64 17.87 -12.55
CA ILE A 177 -21.14 19.25 -12.43
C ILE A 177 -20.66 20.07 -13.62
N LEU A 178 -19.37 19.97 -13.95
CA LEU A 178 -18.82 20.64 -15.14
C LEU A 178 -19.55 20.16 -16.39
N LEU A 179 -19.71 18.85 -16.60
CA LEU A 179 -20.45 18.33 -17.75
C LEU A 179 -21.86 18.93 -17.87
N ALA A 180 -22.63 18.92 -16.78
CA ALA A 180 -23.98 19.47 -16.79
C ALA A 180 -24.01 20.97 -17.14
N ARG A 181 -23.05 21.75 -16.62
CA ARG A 181 -22.94 23.20 -16.93
C ARG A 181 -22.53 23.46 -18.37
N PHE A 182 -21.61 22.67 -18.90
CA PHE A 182 -21.10 22.86 -20.26
C PHE A 182 -22.01 22.27 -21.34
N GLN A 183 -22.95 21.39 -20.98
CA GLN A 183 -24.06 20.98 -21.85
C GLN A 183 -25.19 22.03 -21.90
N ASP A 184 -25.34 22.87 -20.88
CA ASP A 184 -26.31 23.97 -20.88
C ASP A 184 -25.79 25.15 -21.73
N LYS A 185 -26.24 25.20 -22.99
CA LYS A 185 -25.88 26.26 -23.95
C LYS A 185 -26.24 27.66 -23.46
N GLY A 186 -27.32 27.81 -22.69
CA GLY A 186 -27.73 29.10 -22.12
C GLY A 186 -26.80 29.51 -20.98
N TRP A 187 -26.34 28.56 -20.17
CA TRP A 187 -25.30 28.81 -19.17
C TRP A 187 -23.97 29.19 -19.82
N VAL A 188 -23.47 28.42 -20.79
CA VAL A 188 -22.21 28.71 -21.50
C VAL A 188 -22.24 30.07 -22.18
N SER A 189 -23.33 30.41 -22.87
CA SER A 189 -23.47 31.69 -23.56
C SER A 189 -23.41 32.89 -22.60
N ARG A 190 -24.04 32.78 -21.43
CA ARG A 190 -24.04 33.83 -20.39
C ARG A 190 -22.68 34.03 -19.74
N HIS A 191 -21.85 33.00 -19.68
CA HIS A 191 -20.53 33.04 -19.03
C HIS A 191 -19.38 33.09 -20.03
N ARG A 192 -19.68 33.23 -21.32
CA ARG A 192 -18.68 33.32 -22.39
C ARG A 192 -17.82 34.56 -22.17
N GLY A 193 -16.51 34.38 -22.25
CA GLY A 193 -15.55 35.48 -22.08
C GLY A 193 -15.43 36.04 -20.67
N LEU A 194 -16.10 35.46 -19.66
CA LEU A 194 -16.02 35.91 -18.28
C LEU A 194 -14.61 35.65 -17.70
N PRO A 195 -13.80 36.70 -17.43
CA PRO A 195 -12.41 36.54 -17.04
C PRO A 195 -12.22 35.77 -15.73
N GLU A 196 -13.11 35.97 -14.76
CA GLU A 196 -13.04 35.38 -13.42
C GLU A 196 -13.24 33.86 -13.47
N LEU A 197 -14.22 33.41 -14.25
CA LEU A 197 -14.46 31.97 -14.44
C LEU A 197 -13.31 31.32 -15.19
N ARG A 198 -12.77 31.98 -16.21
CA ARG A 198 -11.60 31.50 -16.94
C ARG A 198 -10.39 31.37 -16.04
N TRP A 199 -10.11 32.40 -15.24
CA TRP A 199 -9.02 32.42 -14.28
C TRP A 199 -9.18 31.32 -13.22
N CYS A 200 -10.40 31.13 -12.69
CA CYS A 200 -10.68 30.07 -11.73
C CYS A 200 -10.42 28.67 -12.32
N LEU A 201 -10.91 28.38 -13.54
CA LEU A 201 -10.66 27.11 -14.21
C LEU A 201 -9.16 26.87 -14.48
N GLU A 202 -8.43 27.93 -14.81
CA GLU A 202 -6.98 27.90 -15.03
C GLU A 202 -6.23 27.59 -13.74
N CYS A 203 -6.48 28.32 -12.65
CA CYS A 203 -5.84 28.08 -11.36
C CYS A 203 -6.11 26.67 -10.82
N VAL A 204 -7.33 26.17 -11.00
CA VAL A 204 -7.65 24.79 -10.60
C VAL A 204 -6.91 23.78 -11.48
N ASN A 205 -6.83 24.01 -12.79
CA ASN A 205 -6.08 23.13 -13.69
C ASN A 205 -4.59 23.11 -13.33
N ASP A 206 -3.98 24.27 -13.08
CA ASP A 206 -2.58 24.37 -12.64
C ASP A 206 -2.35 23.59 -11.33
N SER A 207 -3.29 23.68 -10.39
CA SER A 207 -3.25 22.92 -9.13
C SER A 207 -3.35 21.40 -9.36
N VAL A 208 -4.17 20.97 -10.33
CA VAL A 208 -4.27 19.57 -10.75
C VAL A 208 -2.96 19.09 -11.36
N LEU A 209 -2.35 19.88 -12.26
CA LEU A 209 -1.05 19.58 -12.87
C LEU A 209 0.06 19.47 -11.82
N GLN A 210 0.07 20.39 -10.85
CA GLN A 210 1.02 20.33 -9.74
C GLN A 210 0.81 19.05 -8.92
N THR A 211 -0.42 18.69 -8.62
CA THR A 211 -0.75 17.45 -7.88
C THR A 211 -0.32 16.22 -8.66
N LEU A 212 -0.54 16.18 -9.98
CA LEU A 212 -0.12 15.09 -10.86
C LEU A 212 1.38 14.83 -10.82
N SER A 213 2.19 15.88 -10.71
CA SER A 213 3.65 15.73 -10.57
C SER A 213 4.07 15.00 -9.29
N GLY A 214 3.25 15.09 -8.23
CA GLY A 214 3.45 14.40 -6.95
C GLY A 214 2.81 13.01 -6.88
N LEU A 215 1.85 12.69 -7.75
CA LEU A 215 1.23 11.37 -7.86
C LEU A 215 2.18 10.41 -8.60
N ARG A 216 3.20 9.93 -7.87
CA ARG A 216 4.20 9.02 -8.43
C ARG A 216 3.57 7.69 -8.84
N MET A 217 3.81 7.24 -10.06
CA MET A 217 3.43 5.88 -10.47
C MET A 217 4.49 4.89 -10.02
N GLU A 218 4.20 4.12 -8.97
CA GLU A 218 4.98 2.92 -8.68
C GLU A 218 4.50 1.81 -9.60
N SER A 219 5.38 1.45 -10.51
CA SER A 219 5.06 0.66 -11.69
C SER A 219 5.33 -0.82 -11.46
N SER A 220 6.25 -1.12 -10.55
CA SER A 220 6.77 -2.46 -10.30
C SER A 220 6.92 -2.72 -8.80
N TRP A 221 6.75 -3.99 -8.39
CA TRP A 221 7.04 -4.44 -7.03
C TRP A 221 8.50 -4.12 -6.60
N THR A 222 9.43 -4.09 -7.56
CA THR A 222 10.82 -3.71 -7.31
C THR A 222 10.98 -2.24 -6.91
N ASP A 223 10.01 -1.38 -7.19
CA ASP A 223 10.02 0.02 -6.74
C ASP A 223 9.81 0.13 -5.22
N TYR A 224 9.30 -0.92 -4.58
CA TYR A 224 9.04 -0.99 -3.14
C TYR A 224 10.19 -1.62 -2.34
N LEU A 225 11.09 -2.33 -3.00
CA LEU A 225 12.17 -3.08 -2.36
C LEU A 225 13.46 -2.25 -2.25
N PRO A 226 14.27 -2.49 -1.20
CA PRO A 226 15.65 -2.04 -1.21
C PRO A 226 16.44 -2.64 -2.39
N SER A 227 17.33 -1.86 -2.99
CA SER A 227 18.15 -2.26 -4.15
C SER A 227 18.98 -3.54 -3.92
N TRP A 228 19.36 -3.80 -2.67
CA TRP A 228 20.11 -5.00 -2.29
C TRP A 228 19.24 -6.27 -2.30
N VAL A 229 17.93 -6.18 -2.09
CA VAL A 229 17.02 -7.35 -2.23
C VAL A 229 16.90 -7.75 -3.70
N ILE A 230 16.95 -6.76 -4.60
CA ILE A 230 16.81 -6.93 -6.05
C ILE A 230 18.10 -7.47 -6.69
N SER A 231 19.25 -7.10 -6.14
CA SER A 231 20.58 -7.48 -6.67
C SER A 231 20.99 -8.93 -6.36
N TYR A 232 20.30 -9.60 -5.43
CA TYR A 232 20.56 -11.01 -5.08
C TYR A 232 19.38 -11.97 -5.37
N PRO A 233 18.90 -12.11 -6.63
CA PRO A 233 17.85 -13.07 -6.94
C PRO A 233 18.35 -14.53 -7.04
N VAL A 234 19.67 -14.77 -7.17
CA VAL A 234 20.20 -16.01 -7.78
C VAL A 234 20.63 -17.13 -6.82
N ARG A 235 20.43 -17.04 -5.50
CA ARG A 235 20.69 -18.19 -4.60
C ARG A 235 19.46 -18.97 -4.14
N PHE A 236 18.27 -18.63 -4.62
CA PHE A 236 17.03 -19.21 -4.10
C PHE A 236 16.64 -20.58 -4.67
N LEU A 237 17.14 -20.98 -5.85
CA LEU A 237 16.90 -22.35 -6.35
C LEU A 237 17.73 -23.42 -5.62
N ASN A 238 18.80 -23.03 -4.92
CA ASN A 238 19.62 -23.96 -4.12
C ASN A 238 19.27 -23.96 -2.62
N PHE A 239 18.41 -23.05 -2.15
CA PHE A 239 18.06 -22.95 -0.71
C PHE A 239 16.89 -23.85 -0.30
N ILE A 240 16.01 -24.22 -1.25
CA ILE A 240 14.94 -25.21 -1.00
C ILE A 240 15.55 -26.61 -0.78
N SER A 241 16.63 -26.94 -1.48
CA SER A 241 17.37 -28.20 -1.30
C SER A 241 18.25 -28.22 -0.03
N PHE A 242 18.79 -27.07 0.40
CA PHE A 242 19.62 -27.01 1.62
C PHE A 242 18.77 -27.03 2.90
N THR A 243 17.63 -26.32 2.94
CA THR A 243 16.75 -26.29 4.12
C THR A 243 16.04 -27.63 4.37
N GLN A 244 15.76 -28.44 3.35
CA GLN A 244 15.33 -29.83 3.55
C GLN A 244 16.46 -30.73 4.09
N ALA A 245 17.70 -30.54 3.65
CA ALA A 245 18.85 -31.32 4.13
C ALA A 245 19.28 -30.95 5.56
N GLU A 246 19.16 -29.69 5.97
CA GLU A 246 19.48 -29.20 7.31
C GLU A 246 18.41 -29.56 8.34
N ASN A 247 17.13 -29.55 7.94
CA ASN A 247 16.05 -30.02 8.80
C ASN A 247 16.13 -31.54 9.07
N LEU A 248 16.60 -32.32 8.10
CA LEU A 248 16.86 -33.77 8.30
C LEU A 248 18.09 -34.02 9.19
N ARG A 249 19.17 -33.22 9.08
CA ARG A 249 20.33 -33.31 9.98
C ARG A 249 19.99 -32.89 11.41
N ASN A 250 19.27 -31.80 11.59
CA ASN A 250 18.89 -31.32 12.92
C ASN A 250 17.90 -32.28 13.61
N ALA A 251 16.97 -32.90 12.87
CA ALA A 251 16.10 -33.95 13.42
C ALA A 251 16.90 -35.18 13.90
N SER A 252 18.00 -35.54 13.24
CA SER A 252 18.87 -36.64 13.68
C SER A 252 19.69 -36.28 14.94
N HIS A 253 20.12 -35.03 15.06
CA HIS A 253 20.91 -34.55 16.21
C HIS A 253 20.05 -34.42 17.49
N TRP A 254 18.80 -33.97 17.35
CA TRP A 254 17.82 -33.94 18.44
C TRP A 254 17.40 -35.34 18.89
N ASN A 255 17.28 -36.31 17.99
CA ASN A 255 17.02 -37.72 18.35
C ASN A 255 18.17 -38.37 19.13
N VAL A 256 19.43 -37.99 18.84
CA VAL A 256 20.61 -38.46 19.60
C VAL A 256 20.68 -37.81 20.99
N LEU A 257 20.36 -36.52 21.10
CA LEU A 257 20.31 -35.80 22.38
C LEU A 257 19.16 -36.29 23.27
N LEU A 258 17.98 -36.58 22.69
CA LEU A 258 16.85 -37.16 23.42
C LEU A 258 17.12 -38.60 23.89
N ARG A 259 17.84 -39.42 23.10
CA ARG A 259 18.29 -40.76 23.56
C ARG A 259 19.33 -40.68 24.68
N ARG A 260 20.26 -39.72 24.65
CA ARG A 260 21.23 -39.47 25.74
C ARG A 260 20.56 -38.94 27.01
N ALA A 261 19.54 -38.10 26.89
CA ALA A 261 18.76 -37.61 28.04
C ALA A 261 17.92 -38.73 28.69
N ARG A 262 17.30 -39.61 27.89
CA ARG A 262 16.56 -40.79 28.41
C ARG A 262 17.47 -41.81 29.11
N LEU A 263 18.68 -42.04 28.60
CA LEU A 263 19.68 -42.92 29.23
C LEU A 263 20.28 -42.31 30.51
N GLY A 264 20.47 -40.98 30.56
CA GLY A 264 20.92 -40.28 31.76
C GLY A 264 19.89 -40.26 32.90
N TYR A 265 18.60 -40.25 32.57
CA TYR A 265 17.52 -40.30 33.55
C TYR A 265 17.29 -41.71 34.13
N LEU A 266 17.49 -42.76 33.32
CA LEU A 266 17.41 -44.16 33.77
C LEU A 266 18.63 -44.60 34.60
N ARG A 267 19.81 -43.99 34.40
CA ARG A 267 21.02 -44.28 35.19
C ARG A 267 21.01 -43.70 36.61
N ARG A 268 20.16 -42.70 36.92
CA ARG A 268 20.05 -42.13 38.27
C ARG A 268 19.06 -42.87 39.19
N ARG A 269 18.37 -43.90 38.70
CA ARG A 269 17.43 -44.72 39.49
C ARG A 269 17.93 -46.14 39.82
N ALA A 270 19.16 -46.48 39.47
CA ALA A 270 19.71 -47.82 39.71
C ALA A 270 21.13 -47.75 40.30
N VAL A 271 21.24 -47.45 41.60
CA VAL A 271 22.30 -48.00 42.47
C VAL A 271 21.69 -48.30 43.84
N PRO A 272 21.78 -49.54 44.35
CA PRO A 272 21.23 -49.98 45.63
C PRO A 272 22.25 -49.87 46.78
N GLY A 273 21.75 -49.76 48.02
CA GLY A 273 22.51 -50.13 49.22
C GLY A 273 22.66 -49.01 50.26
N TRP A 274 21.85 -49.08 51.31
CA TRP A 274 22.16 -48.51 52.62
C TRP A 274 22.53 -49.67 53.56
N PRO A 275 23.59 -49.56 54.38
CA PRO A 275 23.94 -50.59 55.35
C PRO A 275 23.42 -50.28 56.76
N VAL A 276 23.37 -51.38 57.54
CA VAL A 276 23.06 -51.59 58.97
C VAL A 276 21.59 -51.69 59.33
#